data_AF-A0A7X3Y3N2-F1
#
_entry.id   AF-A0A7X3Y3N2-F1
#
_cell.length_a   1.000
_cell.length_b   1.000
_cell.length_c   1.000
_cell.angle_alpha   90.00
_cell.angle_beta   90.00
_cell.angle_gamma   90.00
#
_symmetry.space_group_name_H-M   'P 1'
#
loop_
_entity.id
_entity.type
_entity.pdbx_description
1 polymer ?
#
loop_
_entity_poly.entity_id
_entity_poly.type
_entity_poly.pdbx_seq_one_letter_code
_entity_poly.pdbx_strand_id
1 'polypeptide(L)'
;MRSQEIHEWVEEQLTHAASWWVKRLSGRDTLAMGARNPGPRIPRELLFEFLPELGNPHESKPKVKFLLNVDSSGDRVLVTASSITVRLARGESRKAGLVTDWGGVSNPLLDPENTGAAAVFAFHARSGDTLPECHVWICANLAEEEDVVEPIWGPILPGVEVLISKANGVQEKRY
;
A
#
# COMPACT_ATOMS: atom_id res chain seq x y z
N MET A 1 -21.09 9.40 8.21
CA MET A 1 -21.45 9.71 6.81
C MET A 1 -20.17 9.46 6.05
N ARG A 2 -19.86 8.17 5.77
CA ARG A 2 -18.49 7.73 5.42
C ARG A 2 -17.98 8.32 4.09
N SER A 3 -18.89 8.65 3.18
CA SER A 3 -18.59 9.38 1.94
C SER A 3 -18.01 10.78 2.18
N GLN A 4 -18.45 11.49 3.21
CA GLN A 4 -17.85 12.77 3.60
C GLN A 4 -16.47 12.56 4.24
N GLU A 5 -16.34 11.55 5.08
CA GLU A 5 -15.08 11.24 5.78
C GLU A 5 -13.97 10.87 4.79
N ILE A 6 -14.27 10.06 3.75
CA ILE A 6 -13.30 9.77 2.69
C ILE A 6 -12.99 11.00 1.85
N HIS A 7 -13.96 11.88 1.56
CA HIS A 7 -13.70 13.14 0.85
C HIS A 7 -12.70 14.01 1.60
N GLU A 8 -12.94 14.24 2.89
CA GLU A 8 -12.05 15.02 3.76
C GLU A 8 -10.67 14.37 3.87
N TRP A 9 -10.63 13.03 4.04
CA TRP A 9 -9.38 12.27 4.06
C TRP A 9 -8.61 12.41 2.74
N VAL A 10 -9.27 12.29 1.60
CA VAL A 10 -8.64 12.44 0.27
C VAL A 10 -8.05 13.83 0.11
N GLU A 11 -8.79 14.89 0.45
CA GLU A 11 -8.29 16.27 0.36
C GLU A 11 -7.06 16.51 1.24
N GLU A 12 -7.08 15.99 2.48
CA GLU A 12 -5.94 16.03 3.38
C GLU A 12 -4.73 15.30 2.76
N GLN A 13 -4.94 14.05 2.32
CA GLN A 13 -3.86 13.23 1.80
C GLN A 13 -3.31 13.77 0.47
N LEU A 14 -4.11 14.42 -0.38
CA LEU A 14 -3.65 15.12 -1.60
C LEU A 14 -2.64 16.24 -1.30
N THR A 15 -2.66 16.79 -0.10
CA THR A 15 -1.71 17.83 0.34
C THR A 15 -0.41 17.24 0.90
N HIS A 16 -0.47 16.07 1.53
CA HIS A 16 0.64 15.51 2.31
C HIS A 16 1.37 14.32 1.65
N ALA A 17 0.65 13.49 0.90
CA ALA A 17 1.20 12.30 0.29
C ALA A 17 2.10 12.65 -0.90
N ALA A 18 3.28 12.03 -0.95
CA ALA A 18 4.20 12.18 -2.07
C ALA A 18 3.93 11.16 -3.18
N SER A 19 3.30 10.03 -2.86
CA SER A 19 3.03 8.96 -3.80
C SER A 19 1.81 8.15 -3.36
N TRP A 20 1.18 7.48 -4.31
CA TRP A 20 -0.08 6.76 -4.12
C TRP A 20 -0.04 5.38 -4.73
N TRP A 21 -0.78 4.47 -4.12
CA TRP A 21 -1.08 3.16 -4.69
C TRP A 21 -2.54 2.85 -4.44
N VAL A 22 -3.26 2.50 -5.51
CA VAL A 22 -4.68 2.15 -5.43
C VAL A 22 -4.87 0.79 -6.06
N LYS A 23 -5.61 -0.08 -5.37
CA LYS A 23 -5.95 -1.42 -5.86
C LYS A 23 -7.20 -1.96 -5.19
N ARG A 24 -7.78 -3.01 -5.78
CA ARG A 24 -8.65 -3.91 -5.01
C ARG A 24 -7.84 -4.92 -4.22
N LEU A 25 -8.20 -5.13 -2.96
CA LEU A 25 -7.59 -6.16 -2.13
C LEU A 25 -7.91 -7.55 -2.69
N SER A 26 -6.89 -8.34 -2.98
CA SER A 26 -7.07 -9.72 -3.42
C SER A 26 -7.24 -10.66 -2.23
N GLY A 27 -7.78 -11.86 -2.45
CA GLY A 27 -7.87 -12.88 -1.40
C GLY A 27 -6.51 -13.36 -0.85
N ARG A 28 -5.40 -12.97 -1.52
CA ARG A 28 -4.02 -13.18 -1.04
C ARG A 28 -3.54 -12.03 -0.16
N ASP A 29 -3.96 -10.81 -0.45
CA ASP A 29 -3.64 -9.64 0.36
C ASP A 29 -4.33 -9.80 1.72
N THR A 30 -5.60 -10.23 1.70
CA THR A 30 -6.35 -10.63 2.88
C THR A 30 -6.01 -12.08 3.30
N LEU A 31 -6.58 -12.54 4.41
CA LEU A 31 -6.45 -13.92 4.87
C LEU A 31 -7.42 -14.90 4.18
N ALA A 32 -8.20 -14.47 3.19
CA ALA A 32 -9.24 -15.31 2.57
C ALA A 32 -8.70 -16.59 1.90
N MET A 33 -7.47 -16.57 1.37
CA MET A 33 -6.81 -17.74 0.77
C MET A 33 -5.87 -18.49 1.74
N GLY A 34 -5.84 -18.13 3.02
CA GLY A 34 -4.91 -18.73 3.99
C GLY A 34 -3.43 -18.54 3.61
N ALA A 35 -3.10 -17.41 2.98
CA ALA A 35 -1.76 -17.14 2.49
C ALA A 35 -0.73 -17.19 3.63
N ARG A 36 0.38 -17.90 3.41
CA ARG A 36 1.45 -18.07 4.42
C ARG A 36 2.07 -16.75 4.86
N ASN A 37 2.15 -15.79 3.95
CA ASN A 37 2.62 -14.42 4.18
C ASN A 37 1.56 -13.47 3.62
N PRO A 38 0.50 -13.20 4.41
CA PRO A 38 -0.59 -12.34 3.97
C PRO A 38 -0.15 -10.86 4.03
N GLY A 39 -0.92 -10.01 3.37
CA GLY A 39 -0.70 -8.57 3.33
C GLY A 39 -0.48 -8.04 1.90
N PRO A 40 -0.93 -6.79 1.63
CA PRO A 40 -0.75 -6.14 0.35
C PRO A 40 0.70 -6.12 -0.13
N ARG A 41 0.94 -6.60 -1.35
CA ARG A 41 2.28 -6.54 -1.97
C ARG A 41 2.57 -5.18 -2.59
N ILE A 42 3.11 -4.27 -1.79
CA ILE A 42 3.48 -2.93 -2.24
C ILE A 42 4.45 -3.03 -3.44
N PRO A 43 4.18 -2.35 -4.56
CA PRO A 43 5.07 -2.30 -5.70
C PRO A 43 6.46 -1.84 -5.29
N ARG A 44 7.49 -2.55 -5.78
CA ARG A 44 8.89 -2.28 -5.43
C ARG A 44 9.26 -0.81 -5.65
N GLU A 45 8.81 -0.24 -6.77
CA GLU A 45 9.15 1.12 -7.17
C GLU A 45 8.65 2.12 -6.13
N LEU A 46 7.39 1.99 -5.69
CA LEU A 46 6.82 2.83 -4.64
C LEU A 46 7.47 2.58 -3.29
N LEU A 47 7.69 1.31 -2.91
CA LEU A 47 8.29 1.00 -1.62
C LEU A 47 9.72 1.54 -1.49
N PHE A 48 10.49 1.53 -2.58
CA PHE A 48 11.89 2.00 -2.58
C PHE A 48 11.96 3.53 -2.74
N GLU A 49 10.95 4.16 -3.32
CA GLU A 49 10.78 5.61 -3.28
C GLU A 49 10.41 6.09 -1.88
N PHE A 50 9.45 5.41 -1.24
CA PHE A 50 9.01 5.69 0.13
C PHE A 50 10.11 5.40 1.17
N LEU A 51 10.87 4.30 1.00
CA LEU A 51 11.93 3.85 1.90
C LEU A 51 13.24 3.61 1.13
N PRO A 52 14.00 4.68 0.80
CA PRO A 52 15.22 4.59 -0.01
C PRO A 52 16.30 3.67 0.57
N GLU A 53 16.33 3.49 1.89
CA GLU A 53 17.28 2.61 2.59
C GLU A 53 17.17 1.16 2.13
N LEU A 54 15.99 0.72 1.68
CA LEU A 54 15.80 -0.63 1.14
C LEU A 54 16.60 -0.86 -0.15
N GLY A 55 16.88 0.22 -0.89
CA GLY A 55 17.67 0.24 -2.11
C GLY A 55 19.17 0.19 -1.89
N ASN A 56 19.67 0.36 -0.66
CA ASN A 56 21.10 0.43 -0.38
C ASN A 56 21.83 -0.85 -0.85
N PRO A 57 22.81 -0.77 -1.77
CA PRO A 57 23.53 -1.94 -2.25
C PRO A 57 24.51 -2.53 -1.23
N HIS A 58 24.93 -1.74 -0.23
CA HIS A 58 25.88 -2.16 0.80
C HIS A 58 25.24 -2.91 1.96
N GLU A 59 23.90 -2.93 2.03
CA GLU A 59 23.15 -3.66 3.03
C GLU A 59 22.41 -4.85 2.40
N SER A 60 22.70 -6.05 2.91
CA SER A 60 22.21 -7.29 2.30
C SER A 60 20.72 -7.55 2.55
N LYS A 61 20.17 -7.06 3.67
CA LYS A 61 18.77 -7.22 4.09
C LYS A 61 18.33 -6.05 4.99
N PRO A 62 18.29 -4.82 4.46
CA PRO A 62 17.80 -3.67 5.22
C PRO A 62 16.41 -3.96 5.77
N LYS A 63 16.17 -3.58 7.02
CA LYS A 63 14.86 -3.61 7.66
C LYS A 63 14.51 -2.21 8.11
N VAL A 64 13.44 -1.67 7.55
CA VAL A 64 12.97 -0.33 7.84
C VAL A 64 11.56 -0.44 8.39
N LYS A 65 11.33 0.16 9.55
CA LYS A 65 9.98 0.23 10.12
C LYS A 65 9.29 1.48 9.62
N PHE A 66 8.00 1.35 9.34
CA PHE A 66 7.14 2.48 9.05
C PHE A 66 5.79 2.26 9.72
N LEU A 67 5.10 3.36 9.92
CA LEU A 67 3.77 3.36 10.52
C LEU A 67 2.72 3.21 9.43
N LEU A 68 1.81 2.26 9.63
CA LEU A 68 0.65 2.06 8.78
C LEU A 68 -0.60 2.48 9.55
N ASN A 69 -1.27 3.52 9.06
CA ASN A 69 -2.54 4.03 9.58
C ASN A 69 -3.65 3.56 8.64
N VAL A 70 -4.59 2.75 9.14
CA VAL A 70 -5.80 2.37 8.41
C VAL A 70 -6.91 3.32 8.85
N ASP A 71 -6.94 4.49 8.25
CA ASP A 71 -7.74 5.64 8.72
C ASP A 71 -9.25 5.35 8.65
N SER A 72 -9.67 4.51 7.69
CA SER A 72 -11.06 4.05 7.54
C SER A 72 -11.61 3.24 8.72
N SER A 73 -10.75 2.72 9.61
CA SER A 73 -11.10 1.97 10.83
C SER A 73 -10.48 2.55 12.11
N GLY A 74 -9.49 3.44 11.98
CA GLY A 74 -8.70 3.98 13.09
C GLY A 74 -7.58 3.05 13.57
N ASP A 75 -7.33 1.93 12.87
CA ASP A 75 -6.25 1.01 13.24
C ASP A 75 -4.87 1.57 12.91
N ARG A 76 -3.89 1.28 13.77
CA ARG A 76 -2.52 1.75 13.62
C ARG A 76 -1.54 0.64 13.97
N VAL A 77 -0.66 0.30 13.05
CA VAL A 77 0.33 -0.77 13.23
C VAL A 77 1.70 -0.38 12.73
N LEU A 78 2.72 -0.76 13.49
CA LEU A 78 4.12 -0.61 13.10
C LEU A 78 4.52 -1.83 12.26
N VAL A 79 4.76 -1.61 10.97
CA VAL A 79 5.11 -2.68 10.02
C VAL A 79 6.60 -2.64 9.66
N THR A 80 7.12 -3.77 9.18
CA THR A 80 8.53 -3.89 8.78
C THR A 80 8.63 -4.09 7.28
N ALA A 81 9.28 -3.16 6.58
CA ALA A 81 9.70 -3.34 5.20
C ALA A 81 11.12 -3.90 5.13
N SER A 82 11.37 -4.76 4.14
CA SER A 82 12.70 -5.28 3.84
C SER A 82 12.90 -5.45 2.34
N SER A 83 14.16 -5.49 1.90
CA SER A 83 14.48 -5.89 0.53
C SER A 83 15.00 -7.32 0.48
N ILE A 84 14.43 -8.12 -0.43
CA ILE A 84 14.83 -9.51 -0.67
C ILE A 84 15.34 -9.64 -2.10
N THR A 85 16.29 -10.56 -2.32
CA THR A 85 16.75 -10.89 -3.67
C THR A 85 15.88 -11.99 -4.25
N VAL A 86 15.27 -11.74 -5.40
CA VAL A 86 14.44 -12.70 -6.14
C VAL A 86 15.17 -13.09 -7.42
N ARG A 87 15.37 -14.40 -7.61
CA ARG A 87 15.91 -14.96 -8.85
C ARG A 87 14.80 -15.07 -9.90
N LEU A 88 15.08 -14.55 -11.09
CA LEU A 88 14.22 -14.64 -12.27
C LEU A 88 14.57 -15.90 -13.07
N ALA A 89 13.63 -16.36 -13.89
CA ALA A 89 13.78 -17.60 -14.68
C ALA A 89 15.02 -17.61 -15.59
N ARG A 90 15.49 -16.42 -16.02
CA ARG A 90 16.67 -16.22 -16.87
C ARG A 90 18.00 -16.08 -16.11
N GLY A 91 18.04 -16.44 -14.82
CA GLY A 91 19.26 -16.37 -14.00
C GLY A 91 19.58 -14.98 -13.44
N GLU A 92 18.89 -13.94 -13.90
CA GLU A 92 18.98 -12.60 -13.33
C GLU A 92 18.42 -12.54 -11.91
N SER A 93 18.95 -11.63 -11.09
CA SER A 93 18.44 -11.37 -9.75
C SER A 93 17.98 -9.92 -9.65
N ARG A 94 16.82 -9.72 -9.03
CA ARG A 94 16.31 -8.37 -8.73
C ARG A 94 16.00 -8.25 -7.24
N LYS A 95 16.21 -7.06 -6.67
CA LYS A 95 15.66 -6.73 -5.35
C LYS A 95 14.14 -6.59 -5.47
N ALA A 96 13.39 -7.14 -4.53
CA ALA A 96 11.95 -6.94 -4.37
C ALA A 96 11.67 -6.44 -2.95
N GLY A 97 10.60 -5.66 -2.80
CA GLY A 97 10.09 -5.27 -1.50
C GLY A 97 9.32 -6.41 -0.82
N LEU A 98 9.50 -6.56 0.48
CA LEU A 98 8.67 -7.42 1.33
C LEU A 98 8.28 -6.64 2.57
N VAL A 99 6.97 -6.53 2.82
CA VAL A 99 6.43 -5.95 4.04
C VAL A 99 5.84 -7.07 4.90
N THR A 100 6.21 -7.07 6.17
CA THR A 100 5.77 -8.02 7.21
C THR A 100 5.26 -7.26 8.42
N ASP A 101 4.78 -8.01 9.42
CA ASP A 101 4.29 -7.47 10.69
C ASP A 101 3.06 -6.58 10.54
N TRP A 102 2.18 -6.92 9.58
CA TRP A 102 0.91 -6.24 9.31
C TRP A 102 -0.07 -6.21 10.50
N GLY A 103 0.25 -6.76 11.67
CA GLY A 103 -0.66 -6.78 12.83
C GLY A 103 -1.59 -7.99 12.90
N GLY A 104 -1.54 -8.89 11.92
CA GLY A 104 -2.32 -10.13 11.94
C GLY A 104 -3.82 -9.92 11.75
N VAL A 105 -4.63 -10.82 12.32
CA VAL A 105 -6.10 -10.87 12.11
C VAL A 105 -6.85 -9.60 12.54
N SER A 106 -6.24 -8.75 13.37
CA SER A 106 -6.86 -7.50 13.81
C SER A 106 -6.67 -6.35 12.82
N ASN A 107 -5.79 -6.47 11.82
CA ASN A 107 -5.64 -5.43 10.80
C ASN A 107 -6.68 -5.62 9.69
N PRO A 108 -7.51 -4.61 9.38
CA PRO A 108 -8.51 -4.67 8.32
C PRO A 108 -7.97 -5.04 6.94
N LEU A 109 -6.69 -4.72 6.63
CA LEU A 109 -6.06 -5.15 5.38
C LEU A 109 -5.88 -6.66 5.27
N LEU A 110 -5.90 -7.37 6.40
CA LEU A 110 -5.81 -8.82 6.47
C LEU A 110 -7.19 -9.47 6.65
N ASP A 111 -8.25 -8.69 6.87
CA ASP A 111 -9.61 -9.20 7.06
C ASP A 111 -10.14 -9.84 5.76
N PRO A 112 -10.51 -11.13 5.76
CA PRO A 112 -11.14 -11.78 4.62
C PRO A 112 -12.36 -11.04 4.06
N GLU A 113 -13.15 -10.35 4.90
CA GLU A 113 -14.36 -9.63 4.48
C GLU A 113 -14.06 -8.41 3.62
N ASN A 114 -12.83 -7.86 3.70
CA ASN A 114 -12.39 -6.75 2.85
C ASN A 114 -11.84 -7.22 1.48
N THR A 115 -11.97 -8.51 1.16
CA THR A 115 -11.57 -9.02 -0.17
C THR A 115 -12.42 -8.39 -1.26
N GLY A 116 -11.77 -7.77 -2.25
CA GLY A 116 -12.42 -7.05 -3.34
C GLY A 116 -12.65 -5.58 -3.07
N ALA A 117 -12.52 -5.12 -1.82
CA ALA A 117 -12.62 -3.70 -1.47
C ALA A 117 -11.51 -2.90 -2.16
N ALA A 118 -11.84 -1.70 -2.64
CA ALA A 118 -10.84 -0.73 -3.06
C ALA A 118 -10.05 -0.22 -1.84
N ALA A 119 -8.73 -0.20 -1.94
CA ALA A 119 -7.83 0.32 -0.92
C ALA A 119 -6.92 1.39 -1.55
N VAL A 120 -6.92 2.57 -0.94
CA VAL A 120 -6.13 3.74 -1.36
C VAL A 120 -5.01 3.93 -0.35
N PHE A 121 -3.77 3.79 -0.79
CA PHE A 121 -2.58 3.97 0.02
C PHE A 121 -1.92 5.31 -0.33
N ALA A 122 -1.72 6.15 0.66
CA ALA A 122 -1.03 7.44 0.61
C ALA A 122 0.31 7.32 1.35
N PHE A 123 1.42 7.47 0.61
CA PHE A 123 2.77 7.40 1.16
C PHE A 123 3.29 8.81 1.44
N HIS A 124 3.55 9.11 2.71
CA HIS A 124 4.07 10.41 3.09
C HIS A 124 5.58 10.47 2.88
N ALA A 125 6.07 11.61 2.38
CA ALA A 125 7.50 11.85 2.36
C ALA A 125 8.01 11.95 3.80
N ARG A 126 9.11 11.25 4.12
CA ARG A 126 9.73 11.38 5.44
C ARG A 126 10.20 12.83 5.66
N SER A 127 9.79 13.42 6.78
CA SER A 127 10.29 14.71 7.23
C SER A 127 11.08 14.55 8.54
N GLY A 128 12.34 14.96 8.51
CA GLY A 128 13.24 14.86 9.67
C GLY A 128 13.42 13.42 10.19
N ASP A 129 13.45 13.28 11.51
CA ASP A 129 13.70 12.02 12.23
C ASP A 129 12.43 11.25 12.62
N THR A 130 11.29 11.61 12.02
CA THR A 130 10.02 10.89 12.25
C THR A 130 9.99 9.55 11.52
N LEU A 131 9.21 8.60 12.05
CA LEU A 131 8.95 7.36 11.33
C LEU A 131 8.22 7.68 10.03
N PRO A 132 8.58 7.05 8.89
CA PRO A 132 7.78 7.15 7.68
C PRO A 132 6.35 6.68 7.95
N GLU A 133 5.37 7.34 7.33
CA GLU A 133 3.96 7.03 7.51
C GLU A 133 3.29 6.67 6.17
N CYS A 134 2.44 5.65 6.22
CA CYS A 134 1.56 5.26 5.14
C CYS A 134 0.12 5.26 5.66
N HIS A 135 -0.70 6.08 5.03
CA HIS A 135 -2.11 6.22 5.33
C HIS A 135 -2.92 5.39 4.35
N VAL A 136 -3.93 4.69 4.83
CA VAL A 136 -4.73 3.77 4.02
C VAL A 136 -6.20 3.94 4.32
N TRP A 137 -6.97 4.13 3.25
CA TRP A 137 -8.43 4.04 3.31
C TRP A 137 -8.90 2.78 2.60
N ILE A 138 -9.66 1.93 3.31
CA ILE A 138 -10.34 0.77 2.74
C ILE A 138 -11.81 1.13 2.55
N CYS A 139 -12.26 1.09 1.29
CA CYS A 139 -13.63 1.40 0.94
C CYS A 139 -14.56 0.29 1.44
N ALA A 140 -15.46 0.62 2.38
CA ALA A 140 -16.40 -0.35 2.95
C ALA A 140 -17.67 -0.52 2.09
N ASN A 141 -18.03 0.50 1.30
CA ASN A 141 -19.19 0.50 0.42
C ASN A 141 -18.77 0.85 -1.01
N LEU A 142 -18.97 -0.10 -1.92
CA LEU A 142 -18.61 0.00 -3.34
C LEU A 142 -19.28 1.18 -4.06
N ALA A 143 -20.49 1.57 -3.68
CA ALA A 143 -21.22 2.61 -4.41
C ALA A 143 -20.85 4.03 -3.94
N GLU A 144 -20.72 4.25 -2.63
CA GLU A 144 -20.58 5.62 -2.10
C GLU A 144 -19.14 6.08 -1.98
N GLU A 145 -18.22 5.20 -1.59
CA GLU A 145 -16.83 5.58 -1.37
C GLU A 145 -16.02 5.49 -2.67
N GLU A 146 -16.32 4.53 -3.56
CA GLU A 146 -15.61 4.44 -4.85
C GLU A 146 -15.96 5.60 -5.80
N ASP A 147 -17.19 6.13 -5.73
CA ASP A 147 -17.60 7.35 -6.45
C ASP A 147 -16.76 8.60 -6.10
N VAL A 148 -16.10 8.60 -4.92
CA VAL A 148 -15.16 9.65 -4.51
C VAL A 148 -13.75 9.42 -5.08
N VAL A 149 -13.34 8.16 -5.16
CA VAL A 149 -11.96 7.76 -5.45
C VAL A 149 -11.73 7.61 -6.96
N GLU A 150 -12.65 6.98 -7.68
CA GLU A 150 -12.51 6.71 -9.12
C GLU A 150 -12.35 7.97 -10.00
N PRO A 151 -12.99 9.12 -9.71
CA PRO A 151 -12.74 10.35 -10.46
C PRO A 151 -11.29 10.87 -10.36
N ILE A 152 -10.56 10.48 -9.31
CA ILE A 152 -9.20 10.98 -9.02
C ILE A 152 -8.15 10.02 -9.57
N TRP A 153 -8.31 8.72 -9.31
CA TRP A 153 -7.32 7.69 -9.66
C TRP A 153 -7.72 6.81 -10.84
N GLY A 154 -8.91 7.01 -11.40
CA GLY A 154 -9.49 6.18 -12.45
C GLY A 154 -10.19 4.92 -11.91
N PRO A 155 -10.81 4.11 -12.79
CA PRO A 155 -11.54 2.90 -12.40
C PRO A 155 -10.66 1.92 -11.63
N ILE A 156 -11.14 1.43 -10.48
CA ILE A 156 -10.37 0.53 -9.63
C ILE A 156 -10.79 -0.90 -9.95
N LEU A 157 -10.15 -1.50 -10.94
CA LEU A 157 -10.51 -2.84 -11.42
C LEU A 157 -9.75 -3.95 -10.66
N PRO A 158 -10.37 -5.12 -10.42
CA PRO A 158 -9.66 -6.27 -9.85
C PRO A 158 -8.43 -6.66 -10.71
N GLY A 159 -7.28 -6.86 -10.06
CA GLY A 159 -6.03 -7.23 -10.74
C GLY A 159 -5.31 -6.08 -11.47
N VAL A 160 -5.90 -4.88 -11.45
CA VAL A 160 -5.27 -3.65 -11.93
C VAL A 160 -4.86 -2.81 -10.72
N GLU A 161 -3.63 -2.33 -10.75
CA GLU A 161 -3.08 -1.44 -9.74
C GLU A 161 -2.75 -0.09 -10.38
N VAL A 162 -3.17 1.00 -9.72
CA VAL A 162 -2.82 2.37 -10.09
C VAL A 162 -1.69 2.83 -9.17
N LEU A 163 -0.59 3.29 -9.75
CA LEU A 163 0.58 3.76 -9.03
C LEU A 163 0.83 5.22 -9.42
N ILE A 164 0.90 6.11 -8.45
CA ILE A 164 1.34 7.49 -8.68
C ILE A 164 2.64 7.68 -7.91
N SER A 165 3.73 7.83 -8.65
CA SER A 165 5.07 8.03 -8.12
C SER A 165 5.50 9.47 -8.36
N LYS A 166 6.18 10.11 -7.39
CA LYS A 166 6.77 11.45 -7.61
C LYS A 166 7.85 11.39 -8.69
N ALA A 167 8.56 10.27 -8.78
CA ALA A 167 9.63 10.06 -9.75
C ALA A 167 9.12 9.75 -11.17
N ASN A 168 7.97 9.07 -11.31
CA ASN A 168 7.56 8.49 -12.59
C ASN A 168 6.14 8.84 -13.08
N GLY A 169 5.40 9.70 -12.37
CA GLY A 169 4.02 10.04 -12.72
C GLY A 169 3.04 8.89 -12.49
N VAL A 170 1.89 8.93 -13.18
CA VAL A 170 0.83 7.91 -13.10
C VAL A 170 1.22 6.69 -13.96
N GLN A 171 1.12 5.49 -13.37
CA GLN A 171 1.36 4.20 -14.03
C GLN A 171 0.24 3.21 -13.70
N GLU A 172 -0.19 2.45 -14.71
CA GLU A 172 -1.13 1.33 -14.56
C GLU A 172 -0.37 0.00 -14.66
N LYS A 173 -0.54 -0.89 -13.69
CA LYS A 173 0.01 -2.26 -13.71
C LYS A 173 -1.12 -3.29 -13.76
N ARG A 174 -0.98 -4.28 -14.64
CA ARG A 174 -1.91 -5.41 -14.79
C ARG A 174 -1.19 -6.72 -14.46
N TYR A 175 -1.84 -7.61 -13.72
CA TYR A 175 -1.28 -8.91 -13.29
C TYR A 175 -2.05 -10.10 -13.85
#